data_AF-A0AAU2MPK3-F1
#
_entry.id   AF-A0AAU2MPK3-F1
#
_cell.length_a   1.000
_cell.length_b   1.000
_cell.length_c   1.000
_cell.angle_alpha   90.00
_cell.angle_beta   90.00
_cell.angle_gamma   90.00
#
_symmetry.space_group_name_H-M   'P 1'
#
loop_
_entity.id
_entity.type
_entity.pdbx_description
1 polymer ?
#
loop_
_entity_poly.entity_id
_entity_poly.type
_entity_poly.pdbx_seq_one_letter_code
_entity_poly.pdbx_strand_id
1 'polypeptide(L)'
;MPEERGTTRVWVYARQFYIVDPDLGTDQAPDIADAGNGLIAVEEDGAGILTGLTVGPVEVTVTTQASEPPLHEGDWDEVVETSFLSTTGSALVASWEDGEAEDLPDLAPNGPGCYRVRVHARGRDEGRAKDSLGPDDDPVEVYLLQVWPAPAAEERIIRQTDQVGDEWRQL
;
A
#
# COMPACT_ATOMS: atom_id res chain seq x y z
N MET A 1 15.29 14.60 6.39
CA MET A 1 14.16 14.03 7.14
C MET A 1 14.69 12.93 8.07
N PRO A 2 14.27 12.90 9.34
CA PRO A 2 14.42 11.71 10.18
C PRO A 2 13.55 10.56 9.64
N GLU A 3 13.78 9.34 10.11
CA GLU A 3 12.88 8.22 9.84
C GLU A 3 11.60 8.40 10.68
N GLU A 4 10.43 8.20 10.06
CA GLU A 4 9.15 8.12 10.76
C GLU A 4 8.51 6.76 10.52
N ARG A 5 7.76 6.30 11.52
CA ARG A 5 7.08 5.00 11.47
C ARG A 5 5.78 5.03 12.25
N GLY A 6 4.73 4.53 11.63
CA GLY A 6 3.43 4.29 12.26
C GLY A 6 2.89 2.92 11.86
N THR A 7 2.04 2.35 12.72
CA THR A 7 1.33 1.10 12.45
C THR A 7 -0.09 1.23 12.99
N THR A 8 -1.09 0.91 12.16
CA THR A 8 -2.49 0.92 12.56
C THR A 8 -3.30 -0.13 11.79
N ARG A 9 -4.57 -0.30 12.15
CA ARG A 9 -5.53 -1.12 11.40
C ARG A 9 -6.20 -0.24 10.36
N VAL A 10 -6.25 -0.69 9.12
CA VAL A 10 -7.01 -0.05 8.04
C VAL A 10 -8.16 -0.97 7.68
N TRP A 11 -9.38 -0.44 7.69
CA TRP A 11 -10.54 -1.19 7.23
C TRP A 11 -10.55 -1.22 5.71
N VAL A 12 -10.63 -2.40 5.13
CA VAL A 12 -10.68 -2.58 3.67
C VAL A 12 -12.11 -2.79 3.22
N TYR A 13 -12.41 -2.24 2.05
CA TYR A 13 -13.64 -2.50 1.32
C TYR A 13 -13.26 -2.86 -0.11
N ALA A 14 -14.04 -3.73 -0.74
CA ALA A 14 -13.87 -4.11 -2.14
C ALA A 14 -12.43 -4.56 -2.52
N ARG A 15 -11.71 -5.19 -1.59
CA ARG A 15 -10.34 -5.72 -1.80
C ARG A 15 -9.24 -4.67 -1.96
N GLN A 16 -9.43 -3.48 -1.41
CA GLN A 16 -8.41 -2.44 -1.52
C GLN A 16 -8.37 -1.48 -0.33
N PHE A 17 -7.19 -0.91 -0.16
CA PHE A 17 -6.95 0.36 0.50
C PHE A 17 -6.03 1.20 -0.38
N TYR A 18 -5.83 2.46 -0.03
CA TYR A 18 -5.24 3.44 -0.94
C TYR A 18 -4.09 4.19 -0.32
N ILE A 19 -3.27 4.79 -1.17
CA ILE A 19 -2.51 6.00 -0.89
C ILE A 19 -3.19 7.11 -1.69
N VAL A 20 -3.53 8.22 -1.05
CA VAL A 20 -4.23 9.35 -1.69
C VAL A 20 -3.68 10.69 -1.22
N ASP A 21 -3.73 11.68 -2.09
CA ASP A 21 -3.78 13.07 -1.67
C ASP A 21 -5.11 13.34 -0.92
N PRO A 22 -5.08 13.85 0.32
CA PRO A 22 -6.30 14.12 1.09
C PRO A 22 -7.23 15.17 0.45
N ASP A 23 -6.72 16.06 -0.40
CA ASP A 23 -7.55 17.03 -1.13
C ASP A 23 -8.30 16.37 -2.32
N LEU A 24 -7.81 15.23 -2.82
CA LEU A 24 -8.43 14.48 -3.93
C LEU A 24 -9.32 13.33 -3.43
N GLY A 25 -8.92 12.68 -2.34
CA GLY A 25 -9.62 11.55 -1.74
C GLY A 25 -9.59 10.26 -2.58
N THR A 26 -10.35 9.25 -2.14
CA THR A 26 -10.36 7.91 -2.77
C THR A 26 -11.07 7.84 -4.11
N ASP A 27 -11.91 8.82 -4.44
CA ASP A 27 -12.65 8.87 -5.71
C ASP A 27 -11.75 9.07 -6.93
N GLN A 28 -10.52 9.55 -6.72
CA GLN A 28 -9.50 9.73 -7.76
C GLN A 28 -8.34 8.74 -7.62
N ALA A 29 -8.44 7.79 -6.69
CA ALA A 29 -7.40 6.78 -6.53
C ALA A 29 -7.41 5.79 -7.72
N PRO A 30 -6.23 5.27 -8.11
CA PRO A 30 -6.12 4.29 -9.20
C PRO A 30 -6.98 3.05 -8.95
N ASP A 31 -7.56 2.51 -10.02
CA ASP A 31 -8.28 1.24 -9.98
C ASP A 31 -7.26 0.10 -9.76
N ILE A 32 -7.53 -0.78 -8.80
CA ILE A 32 -6.71 -1.98 -8.60
C ILE A 32 -6.72 -2.91 -9.82
N ALA A 33 -7.70 -2.77 -10.73
CA ALA A 33 -7.70 -3.45 -12.03
C ALA A 33 -6.42 -3.15 -12.84
N ASP A 34 -5.80 -1.99 -12.63
CA ASP A 34 -4.56 -1.60 -13.28
C ASP A 34 -3.29 -2.09 -12.54
N ALA A 35 -3.44 -2.84 -11.44
CA ALA A 35 -2.34 -3.44 -10.69
C ALA A 35 -1.77 -4.66 -11.43
N GLY A 36 -1.13 -4.44 -12.58
CA GLY A 36 -0.55 -5.51 -13.43
C GLY A 36 0.55 -6.34 -12.75
N ASN A 37 1.10 -5.88 -11.62
CA ASN A 37 2.02 -6.63 -10.77
C ASN A 37 1.29 -7.53 -9.73
N GLY A 38 -0.03 -7.41 -9.58
CA GLY A 38 -0.84 -8.16 -8.61
C GLY A 38 -0.75 -7.65 -7.16
N LEU A 39 -0.27 -6.43 -6.93
CA LEU A 39 -0.15 -5.83 -5.59
C LEU A 39 -0.51 -4.34 -5.54
N ILE A 40 0.00 -3.51 -6.44
CA ILE A 40 -0.19 -2.05 -6.41
C ILE A 40 -0.41 -1.49 -7.81
N ALA A 41 -1.45 -0.66 -7.95
CA ALA A 41 -1.68 0.24 -9.08
C ALA A 41 -1.27 1.67 -8.66
N VAL A 42 -0.59 2.42 -9.53
CA VAL A 42 -0.09 3.77 -9.21
C VAL A 42 -0.39 4.72 -10.35
N GLU A 43 -0.87 5.91 -10.00
CA GLU A 43 -0.96 7.06 -10.90
C GLU A 43 -0.39 8.31 -10.21
N GLU A 44 -0.57 9.48 -10.81
CA GLU A 44 -0.28 10.76 -10.16
C GLU A 44 -1.19 10.92 -8.93
N ASP A 45 -0.61 11.34 -7.81
CA ASP A 45 -1.29 11.63 -6.53
C ASP A 45 -2.04 10.46 -5.87
N GLY A 46 -1.86 9.22 -6.35
CA GLY A 46 -2.53 8.08 -5.75
C GLY A 46 -1.98 6.71 -6.09
N ALA A 47 -2.35 5.74 -5.25
CA ALA A 47 -2.14 4.32 -5.48
C ALA A 47 -3.28 3.49 -4.90
N GLY A 48 -3.65 2.41 -5.58
CA GLY A 48 -4.52 1.36 -5.07
C GLY A 48 -3.71 0.13 -4.69
N ILE A 49 -3.91 -0.41 -3.48
CA ILE A 49 -3.23 -1.61 -3.00
C ILE A 49 -4.24 -2.76 -2.95
N LEU A 50 -3.94 -3.84 -3.68
CA LEU A 50 -4.78 -5.03 -3.75
C LEU A 50 -4.62 -5.91 -2.51
N THR A 51 -5.75 -6.20 -1.86
CA THR A 51 -5.83 -7.07 -0.69
C THR A 51 -6.42 -8.44 -1.01
N GLY A 52 -6.20 -9.40 -0.10
CA GLY A 52 -6.82 -10.73 -0.18
C GLY A 52 -8.25 -10.73 0.34
N LEU A 53 -8.51 -10.01 1.43
CA LEU A 53 -9.80 -9.74 2.07
C LEU A 53 -10.63 -8.84 1.19
N THR A 54 -11.92 -9.13 1.10
CA THR A 54 -12.88 -8.24 0.46
C THR A 54 -13.34 -7.15 1.42
N VAL A 55 -13.60 -7.49 2.69
CA VAL A 55 -13.97 -6.54 3.75
C VAL A 55 -13.34 -6.94 5.09
N GLY A 56 -12.80 -5.99 5.85
CA GLY A 56 -12.31 -6.24 7.21
C GLY A 56 -11.02 -5.50 7.55
N PRO A 57 -10.42 -5.74 8.72
CA PRO A 57 -9.21 -5.03 9.12
C PRO A 57 -7.95 -5.69 8.53
N VAL A 58 -7.05 -4.87 8.00
CA VAL A 58 -5.65 -5.25 7.69
C VAL A 58 -4.71 -4.44 8.57
N GLU A 59 -3.53 -4.98 8.90
CA GLU A 59 -2.50 -4.23 9.61
C GLU A 59 -1.60 -3.52 8.59
N VAL A 60 -1.50 -2.19 8.68
CA VAL A 60 -0.65 -1.39 7.79
C VAL A 60 0.42 -0.70 8.62
N THR A 61 1.67 -0.88 8.21
CA THR A 61 2.82 -0.12 8.71
C THR A 61 3.35 0.77 7.59
N VAL A 62 3.57 2.05 7.90
CA VAL A 62 4.26 3.00 7.01
C VAL A 62 5.59 3.37 7.65
N THR A 63 6.64 3.38 6.85
CA THR A 63 7.96 3.90 7.21
C THR A 63 8.41 4.90 6.15
N THR A 64 8.79 6.09 6.56
CA THR A 64 9.33 7.12 5.67
C THR A 64 10.75 7.46 6.06
N GLN A 65 11.63 7.62 5.09
CA GLN A 65 13.06 7.80 5.34
C GLN A 65 13.76 8.58 4.22
N ALA A 66 14.96 9.08 4.50
CA ALA A 66 15.67 9.99 3.59
C ALA A 66 16.27 9.31 2.34
N SER A 67 16.41 7.99 2.35
CA SER A 67 17.06 7.21 1.29
C SER A 67 16.55 5.79 1.26
N GLU A 68 16.87 5.04 0.20
CA GLU A 68 16.46 3.64 0.04
C GLU A 68 16.79 2.78 1.28
N PRO A 69 15.80 2.08 1.87
CA PRO A 69 16.03 1.11 2.92
C PRO A 69 16.68 -0.15 2.37
N PRO A 70 17.51 -0.83 3.17
CA PRO A 70 17.95 -2.18 2.84
C PRO A 70 16.73 -3.07 2.58
N LEU A 71 16.86 -4.02 1.67
CA LEU A 71 15.83 -5.02 1.43
C LEU A 71 15.61 -5.80 2.74
N HIS A 72 14.39 -5.77 3.27
CA HIS A 72 14.05 -6.56 4.45
C HIS A 72 13.90 -8.03 4.06
N GLU A 73 14.73 -8.89 4.63
CA GLU A 73 14.65 -10.36 4.49
C GLU A 73 13.52 -10.97 5.36
N GLY A 74 12.42 -10.25 5.54
CA GLY A 74 11.25 -10.75 6.27
C GLY A 74 10.52 -11.85 5.52
N ASP A 75 9.68 -12.59 6.23
CA ASP A 75 8.76 -13.55 5.63
C ASP A 75 7.55 -12.81 5.02
N TRP A 76 7.79 -12.23 3.85
CA TRP A 76 6.81 -11.54 3.02
C TRP A 76 6.43 -12.41 1.83
N ASP A 77 5.16 -12.42 1.44
CA ASP A 77 4.69 -13.21 0.30
C ASP A 77 4.86 -12.45 -1.02
N GLU A 78 4.67 -11.13 -0.96
CA GLU A 78 4.81 -10.22 -2.11
C GLU A 78 5.64 -9.01 -1.72
N VAL A 79 6.50 -8.58 -2.64
CA VAL A 79 7.27 -7.34 -2.50
C VAL A 79 7.41 -6.69 -3.88
N VAL A 80 6.79 -5.51 -4.03
CA VAL A 80 6.87 -4.68 -5.24
C VAL A 80 7.38 -3.31 -4.87
N GLU A 81 8.30 -2.78 -5.66
CA GLU A 81 8.77 -1.41 -5.55
C GLU A 81 8.48 -0.63 -6.82
N THR A 82 7.87 0.54 -6.66
CA THR A 82 7.51 1.42 -7.77
C THR A 82 7.70 2.90 -7.37
N SER A 83 7.42 3.79 -8.30
CA SER A 83 7.49 5.24 -8.12
C SER A 83 6.08 5.83 -8.20
N PHE A 84 5.76 6.76 -7.31
CA PHE A 84 4.59 7.62 -7.44
C PHE A 84 5.00 9.10 -7.37
N LEU A 85 4.19 9.97 -7.96
CA LEU A 85 4.36 11.42 -7.93
C LEU A 85 3.32 12.00 -6.96
N SER A 86 3.77 12.79 -5.98
CA SER A 86 2.89 13.66 -5.19
C SER A 86 3.09 15.09 -5.67
N THR A 87 2.04 15.73 -6.16
CA THR A 87 2.04 17.08 -6.73
C THR A 87 1.82 18.15 -5.67
N THR A 88 1.12 17.82 -4.58
CA THR A 88 0.83 18.71 -3.45
C THR A 88 1.81 18.54 -2.30
N GLY A 89 2.47 17.38 -2.22
CA GLY A 89 3.34 17.03 -1.11
C GLY A 89 2.62 16.47 0.10
N SER A 90 1.41 15.95 -0.08
CA SER A 90 0.75 15.09 0.89
C SER A 90 0.28 13.81 0.24
N ALA A 91 0.50 12.69 0.92
CA ALA A 91 0.01 11.38 0.51
C ALA A 91 -0.23 10.54 1.76
N LEU A 92 -1.49 10.15 2.00
CA LEU A 92 -1.92 9.43 3.19
C LEU A 92 -2.49 8.07 2.82
N VAL A 93 -2.30 7.09 3.70
CA VAL A 93 -3.03 5.82 3.60
C VAL A 93 -4.49 6.08 3.90
N ALA A 94 -5.41 5.54 3.08
CA ALA A 94 -6.84 5.73 3.27
C ALA A 94 -7.63 4.44 3.04
N SER A 95 -8.76 4.35 3.75
CA SER A 95 -9.86 3.43 3.48
C SER A 95 -10.92 4.14 2.63
N TRP A 96 -11.71 3.37 1.86
CA TRP A 96 -12.80 3.94 1.06
C TRP A 96 -13.85 4.68 1.91
N GLU A 97 -14.42 4.04 2.93
CA GLU A 97 -15.48 4.66 3.74
C GLU A 97 -14.94 5.29 5.03
N ASP A 98 -13.84 4.77 5.57
CA ASP A 98 -13.32 5.20 6.88
C ASP A 98 -12.34 6.39 6.76
N GLY A 99 -11.98 6.80 5.54
CA GLY A 99 -11.12 7.95 5.27
C GLY A 99 -9.64 7.69 5.57
N GLU A 100 -8.89 8.77 5.82
CA GLU A 100 -7.43 8.73 6.02
C GLU A 100 -7.05 8.12 7.37
N ALA A 101 -6.00 7.30 7.35
CA ALA A 101 -5.39 6.71 8.54
C ALA A 101 -4.42 7.71 9.19
N GLU A 102 -4.95 8.66 9.97
CA GLU A 102 -4.18 9.78 10.59
C GLU A 102 -3.04 9.34 11.52
N ASP A 103 -3.05 8.10 12.02
CA ASP A 103 -1.98 7.54 12.85
C ASP A 103 -0.72 7.13 12.05
N LEU A 104 -0.78 7.15 10.71
CA LEU A 104 0.33 6.82 9.83
C LEU A 104 1.07 8.08 9.35
N PRO A 105 2.40 8.04 9.21
CA PRO A 105 3.17 9.14 8.62
C PRO A 105 2.72 9.50 7.21
N ASP A 106 2.87 10.76 6.84
CA ASP A 106 2.70 11.23 5.45
C ASP A 106 3.77 10.59 4.55
N LEU A 107 3.35 10.02 3.41
CA LEU A 107 4.19 9.34 2.44
C LEU A 107 4.93 10.32 1.52
N ALA A 108 4.59 11.61 1.54
CA ALA A 108 5.28 12.70 0.83
C ALA A 108 5.94 13.72 1.78
N PRO A 109 6.74 13.30 2.78
CA PRO A 109 7.17 14.17 3.89
C PRO A 109 8.13 15.30 3.49
N ASN A 110 8.64 15.31 2.26
CA ASN A 110 9.50 16.37 1.72
C ASN A 110 8.75 17.33 0.79
N GLY A 111 7.42 17.29 0.78
CA GLY A 111 6.58 18.10 -0.10
C GLY A 111 6.46 17.51 -1.52
N PRO A 112 6.03 18.33 -2.50
CA PRO A 112 5.84 17.88 -3.88
C PRO A 112 7.09 17.24 -4.47
N GLY A 113 6.93 16.07 -5.09
CA GLY A 113 8.03 15.35 -5.72
C GLY A 113 7.74 13.88 -5.99
N CYS A 114 8.74 13.23 -6.57
CA CYS A 114 8.68 11.79 -6.81
C CYS A 114 9.22 11.02 -5.61
N TYR A 115 8.50 9.96 -5.26
CA TYR A 115 8.83 9.06 -4.17
C TYR A 115 8.89 7.64 -4.71
N ARG A 116 9.80 6.84 -4.14
CA ARG A 116 9.77 5.38 -4.27
C ARG A 116 8.93 4.83 -3.13
N VAL A 117 8.06 3.90 -3.46
CA VAL A 117 7.29 3.10 -2.50
C VAL A 117 7.62 1.64 -2.71
N ARG A 118 8.02 0.95 -1.64
CA ARG A 118 8.15 -0.50 -1.59
C ARG A 118 7.05 -1.07 -0.72
N VAL A 119 6.11 -1.76 -1.34
CA VAL A 119 5.00 -2.44 -0.66
C VAL A 119 5.40 -3.88 -0.42
N HIS A 120 5.32 -4.30 0.84
CA HIS A 120 5.41 -5.69 1.23
C HIS A 120 4.03 -6.13 1.70
N ALA A 121 3.61 -7.33 1.30
CA ALA A 121 2.37 -7.93 1.75
C ALA A 121 2.61 -9.38 2.18
N ARG A 122 1.84 -9.82 3.17
CA ARG A 122 1.74 -11.23 3.55
C ARG A 122 0.36 -11.56 4.09
N GLY A 123 -0.01 -12.84 4.00
CA GLY A 123 -1.27 -13.36 4.52
C GLY A 123 -2.48 -13.13 3.60
N ARG A 124 -2.29 -12.61 2.38
CA ARG A 124 -3.39 -12.34 1.45
C ARG A 124 -4.14 -13.61 1.04
N ASP A 125 -3.47 -14.76 0.95
CA ASP A 125 -4.14 -16.04 0.69
C ASP A 125 -5.06 -16.46 1.84
N GLU A 126 -4.68 -16.22 3.10
CA GLU A 126 -5.54 -16.46 4.27
C GLU A 126 -6.72 -15.49 4.29
N GLY A 127 -6.45 -14.21 4.03
CA GLY A 127 -7.50 -13.20 3.92
C GLY A 127 -8.51 -13.52 2.82
N ARG A 128 -8.04 -13.98 1.67
CA ARG A 128 -8.88 -14.46 0.57
C ARG A 128 -9.73 -15.66 0.95
N ALA A 129 -9.19 -16.60 1.73
CA ALA A 129 -9.92 -17.77 2.21
C ALA A 129 -11.00 -17.41 3.24
N LYS A 130 -10.78 -16.38 4.06
CA LYS A 130 -11.78 -15.85 5.00
C LYS A 130 -12.82 -14.96 4.33
N ASP A 131 -12.42 -14.26 3.25
CA ASP A 131 -13.18 -13.30 2.45
C ASP A 131 -13.60 -12.03 3.22
N SER A 132 -14.14 -12.17 4.43
CA SER A 132 -14.50 -11.06 5.30
C SER A 132 -14.15 -11.33 6.77
N LEU A 133 -13.79 -10.27 7.48
CA LEU A 133 -13.51 -10.26 8.92
C LEU A 133 -14.33 -9.18 9.63
N GLY A 134 -14.70 -9.43 10.89
CA GLY A 134 -15.41 -8.50 11.74
C GLY A 134 -14.50 -7.48 12.44
N PRO A 135 -15.08 -6.45 13.10
CA PRO A 135 -14.32 -5.38 13.75
C PRO A 135 -13.45 -5.85 14.93
N ASP A 136 -13.88 -6.92 15.60
CA ASP A 136 -13.18 -7.51 16.74
C ASP A 136 -12.20 -8.63 16.34
N ASP A 137 -12.14 -9.00 15.05
CA ASP A 137 -11.22 -10.02 14.57
C ASP A 137 -9.79 -9.46 14.45
N ASP A 138 -8.81 -10.34 14.62
CA ASP A 138 -7.41 -9.99 14.38
C ASP A 138 -7.10 -9.99 12.88
N PRO A 139 -6.39 -8.96 12.37
CA PRO A 139 -5.94 -8.92 10.98
C PRO A 139 -5.08 -10.13 10.63
N VAL A 140 -5.38 -10.74 9.49
CA VAL A 140 -4.56 -11.82 8.91
C VAL A 140 -3.60 -11.32 7.85
N GLU A 141 -3.89 -10.16 7.28
CA GLU A 141 -3.04 -9.51 6.29
C GLU A 141 -2.24 -8.40 6.93
N VAL A 142 -0.95 -8.36 6.58
CA VAL A 142 -0.01 -7.36 7.07
C VAL A 142 0.67 -6.72 5.87
N TYR A 143 0.73 -5.40 5.90
CA TYR A 143 1.34 -4.57 4.88
C TYR A 143 2.45 -3.69 5.47
N LEU A 144 3.58 -3.60 4.78
CA LEU A 144 4.64 -2.64 5.08
C LEU A 144 4.92 -1.78 3.85
N LEU A 145 4.66 -0.49 3.97
CA LEU A 145 4.93 0.54 2.97
C LEU A 145 6.20 1.28 3.39
N GLN A 146 7.28 1.10 2.65
CA GLN A 146 8.51 1.87 2.84
C GLN A 146 8.62 2.94 1.78
N VAL A 147 8.83 4.19 2.20
CA VAL A 147 8.80 5.34 1.31
C VAL A 147 10.04 6.21 1.47
N TRP A 148 10.61 6.64 0.34
CA TRP A 148 11.74 7.57 0.32
C TRP A 148 11.73 8.43 -0.94
N PRO A 149 12.21 9.68 -0.87
CA PRO A 149 12.33 10.53 -2.03
C PRO A 149 13.40 9.98 -2.98
N ALA A 150 13.06 9.83 -4.27
CA ALA A 150 13.99 9.41 -5.31
C ALA A 150 13.41 9.73 -6.70
N PRO A 151 14.24 9.90 -7.74
CA PRO A 151 13.75 10.02 -9.11
C PRO A 151 12.88 8.82 -9.49
N ALA A 152 11.92 9.07 -10.39
CA ALA A 152 11.14 7.99 -11.00
C ALA A 152 12.08 6.98 -11.66
N ALA A 153 11.85 5.71 -11.38
CA ALA A 153 12.58 4.61 -11.98
C ALA A 153 11.62 3.45 -12.26
N GLU A 154 12.07 2.51 -13.08
CA GLU A 154 11.26 1.32 -13.40
C GLU A 154 10.84 0.57 -12.13
N GLU A 155 9.69 -0.07 -12.25
CA GLU A 155 9.19 -1.02 -11.26
C GLU A 155 10.21 -2.14 -11.01
N ARG A 156 10.32 -2.55 -9.75
CA ARG A 156 11.07 -3.75 -9.36
C ARG A 156 10.14 -4.73 -8.68
N ILE A 157 9.97 -5.88 -9.31
CA ILE A 157 9.35 -7.05 -8.71
C ILE A 157 10.42 -7.79 -7.89
N ILE A 158 10.32 -7.73 -6.57
CA ILE A 158 11.28 -8.34 -5.64
C ILE A 158 10.81 -9.74 -5.24
N ARG A 159 9.50 -9.90 -5.01
CA ARG A 159 8.88 -11.20 -4.68
C ARG A 159 7.43 -11.25 -5.12
N GLN A 160 7.02 -12.38 -5.68
CA GLN A 160 5.63 -12.70 -6.03
C GLN A 160 5.39 -14.19 -5.77
N THR A 161 4.78 -14.55 -4.65
CA THR A 161 4.60 -15.94 -4.25
C THR A 161 3.20 -16.30 -3.78
N ASP A 162 2.30 -15.34 -3.59
CA ASP A 162 0.93 -15.63 -3.18
C ASP A 162 0.00 -15.95 -4.38
N GLN A 163 -1.11 -16.62 -4.07
CA GLN A 163 -2.11 -16.99 -5.08
C GLN A 163 -2.97 -15.79 -5.49
N VAL A 164 -3.27 -14.88 -4.56
CA VAL A 164 -4.05 -13.66 -4.84
C VAL A 164 -3.42 -12.84 -5.97
N GLY A 165 -2.13 -12.56 -5.89
CA GLY A 165 -1.40 -11.82 -6.91
C GLY A 165 -1.25 -12.62 -8.20
N ASP A 166 -1.04 -13.94 -8.12
CA ASP A 166 -0.93 -14.80 -9.31
C ASP A 166 -2.22 -14.85 -10.13
N GLU A 167 -3.36 -15.01 -9.46
CA GLU A 167 -4.67 -14.96 -10.10
C GLU A 167 -4.93 -13.59 -10.73
N TRP A 168 -4.61 -12.50 -10.03
CA TRP A 168 -4.84 -11.14 -10.52
C TRP A 168 -4.08 -10.84 -11.82
N ARG A 169 -2.82 -11.29 -11.92
CA ARG A 169 -1.98 -11.10 -13.11
C ARG A 169 -2.45 -11.86 -14.35
N GLN A 170 -3.38 -12.81 -14.19
CA GLN A 170 -3.90 -13.65 -15.27
C GLN A 170 -5.25 -13.18 -15.82
N LEU A 171 -5.87 -12.15 -15.21
CA LEU A 171 -7.11 -11.53 -15.67
C LEU A 171 -6.87 -10.64 -16.91
#